data_AF-A0A1I2GSJ4-F1
#
_entry.id   AF-A0A1I2GSJ4-F1
#
_cell.length_a   1.000
_cell.length_b   1.000
_cell.length_c   1.000
_cell.angle_alpha   90.00
_cell.angle_beta   90.00
_cell.angle_gamma   90.00
#
_symmetry.space_group_name_H-M   'P 1'
#
loop_
_entity.id
_entity.type
_entity.pdbx_description
1 polymer ?
#
loop_
_entity_poly.entity_id
_entity_poly.type
_entity_poly.pdbx_seq_one_letter_code
_entity_poly.pdbx_strand_id
1 'polypeptide(L)'
;MKQFENQVSRTLLCQWLSVPRSVSYYQPQSGRPGARPSQMTMKLDGSWVDNQLVVSSIRQLLDVEFNALGYEYISYELKKEYFINKKKVYRLMKEHNLLLGKVIRPTGKREFVKFRRIEATKPLEYL
;
A
#
# COMPACT_ATOMS: atom_id res chain seq x y z
N MET A 1 -17.32 -29.50 -1.85
CA MET A 1 -16.57 -30.00 -3.02
C MET A 1 -15.50 -31.01 -2.62
N LYS A 2 -14.48 -30.64 -1.81
CA LYS A 2 -13.37 -31.56 -1.43
C LYS A 2 -13.81 -32.87 -0.75
N GLN A 3 -14.88 -32.82 0.04
CA GLN A 3 -15.41 -33.98 0.76
C GLN A 3 -15.87 -35.14 -0.14
N PHE A 4 -16.24 -34.87 -1.40
CA PHE A 4 -16.82 -35.86 -2.32
C PHE A 4 -15.90 -36.20 -3.50
N GLU A 5 -14.63 -35.78 -3.47
CA GLU A 5 -13.70 -35.95 -4.60
C GLU A 5 -13.47 -37.41 -4.99
N ASN A 6 -13.56 -38.33 -4.02
CA ASN A 6 -13.35 -39.76 -4.25
C ASN A 6 -14.63 -40.50 -4.70
N GLN A 7 -15.78 -39.84 -4.68
CA GLN A 7 -17.09 -40.48 -4.92
C GLN A 7 -17.69 -40.07 -6.26
N VAL A 8 -17.53 -38.80 -6.67
CA VAL A 8 -18.20 -38.26 -7.85
C VAL A 8 -17.31 -37.26 -8.56
N SER A 9 -17.38 -37.23 -9.89
CA SER A 9 -16.66 -36.22 -10.69
C SER A 9 -17.15 -34.80 -10.37
N ARG A 10 -16.22 -33.84 -10.33
CA ARG A 10 -16.55 -32.42 -10.08
C ARG A 10 -17.58 -31.87 -11.07
N THR A 11 -17.61 -32.37 -12.30
CA THR A 11 -18.56 -31.97 -13.35
C THR A 11 -19.99 -32.34 -12.95
N LEU A 12 -20.23 -33.60 -12.55
CA LEU A 12 -21.55 -34.06 -12.11
C LEU A 12 -22.00 -33.31 -10.85
N LEU A 13 -21.09 -33.06 -9.92
CA LEU A 13 -21.40 -32.34 -8.69
C LEU A 13 -21.78 -30.87 -8.96
N CYS A 14 -21.09 -30.20 -9.89
CA CYS A 14 -21.47 -28.86 -10.35
C CYS A 14 -22.85 -28.87 -11.04
N GLN A 15 -23.13 -29.89 -11.86
CA GLN A 15 -24.40 -30.04 -12.56
C GLN A 15 -25.58 -30.26 -11.57
N TRP A 16 -25.41 -31.13 -10.58
CA TRP A 16 -26.43 -31.38 -9.55
C TRP A 16 -26.72 -30.14 -8.71
N LEU A 17 -25.68 -29.37 -8.37
CA LEU A 17 -25.81 -28.13 -7.62
C LEU A 17 -26.22 -26.93 -8.49
N SER A 18 -26.41 -27.12 -9.80
CA SER A 18 -26.73 -26.04 -10.76
C SER A 18 -25.76 -24.85 -10.68
N VAL A 19 -24.47 -25.11 -10.45
CA VAL A 19 -23.41 -24.08 -10.40
C VAL A 19 -22.48 -24.19 -11.61
N PRO A 20 -22.00 -23.06 -12.16
CA PRO A 20 -21.04 -23.08 -13.26
C PRO A 20 -19.74 -23.78 -12.82
N ARG A 21 -19.17 -24.62 -13.68
CA ARG A 21 -17.89 -25.31 -13.42
C ARG A 21 -16.75 -24.35 -13.07
N SER A 22 -16.79 -23.12 -13.61
CA SER A 22 -15.80 -22.07 -13.32
C SER A 22 -15.72 -21.68 -11.84
N VAL A 23 -16.80 -21.83 -11.08
CA VAL A 23 -16.82 -21.52 -9.63
C VAL A 23 -16.00 -22.53 -8.83
N SER A 24 -15.86 -23.77 -9.33
CA SER A 24 -15.16 -24.85 -8.63
C SER A 24 -13.65 -24.64 -8.44
N TYR A 25 -13.04 -23.76 -9.24
CA TYR A 25 -11.59 -23.49 -9.16
C TYR A 25 -11.23 -22.58 -8.00
N TYR A 26 -12.14 -21.69 -7.60
CA TYR A 26 -11.88 -20.74 -6.53
C TYR A 26 -12.00 -21.41 -5.16
N GLN A 27 -10.91 -21.39 -4.40
CA GLN A 27 -10.91 -21.80 -3.00
C GLN A 27 -10.81 -20.53 -2.15
N PRO A 28 -11.84 -20.19 -1.36
CA PRO A 28 -11.76 -19.05 -0.46
C PRO A 28 -10.64 -19.32 0.55
N GLN A 29 -9.65 -18.44 0.56
CA GLN A 29 -8.59 -18.45 1.56
C GLN A 29 -8.92 -17.46 2.67
N SER A 30 -8.76 -17.88 3.92
CA SER A 30 -8.88 -16.99 5.06
C SER A 30 -7.66 -16.05 5.13
N GLY A 31 -7.91 -14.75 5.29
CA GLY A 31 -6.87 -13.75 5.49
C GLY A 31 -6.74 -12.77 4.34
N ARG A 32 -5.74 -11.89 4.42
CA ARG A 32 -5.46 -10.91 3.38
C ARG A 32 -4.64 -11.56 2.26
N PRO A 33 -5.02 -11.40 0.99
CA PRO A 33 -4.25 -11.91 -0.13
C PRO A 33 -2.87 -11.22 -0.21
N GLY A 34 -1.87 -11.96 -0.70
CA GLY A 34 -0.51 -11.46 -0.92
C GLY A 34 0.53 -12.01 0.07
N ALA A 35 1.80 -11.77 -0.24
CA ALA A 35 2.91 -12.19 0.60
C ALA A 35 2.94 -11.41 1.92
N ARG A 36 3.26 -12.11 3.03
CA ARG A 36 3.38 -11.48 4.34
C ARG A 36 4.59 -10.52 4.38
N PRO A 37 4.51 -9.44 5.17
CA PRO A 37 5.65 -8.61 5.51
C PRO A 37 6.89 -9.40 5.95
N SER A 38 8.05 -9.14 5.35
CA SER A 38 9.33 -9.71 5.83
C SER A 38 9.71 -9.13 7.20
N GLN A 39 10.16 -10.01 8.11
CA GLN A 39 10.57 -9.68 9.49
C GLN A 39 12.04 -9.27 9.61
N MET A 40 12.88 -9.70 8.66
CA MET A 40 14.31 -9.39 8.63
C MET A 40 14.67 -8.63 7.35
N THR A 41 15.78 -7.91 7.39
CA THR A 41 16.35 -7.16 6.27
C THR A 41 17.79 -7.59 6.06
N MET A 42 18.15 -7.87 4.80
CA MET A 42 19.53 -8.20 4.44
C MET A 42 20.33 -6.91 4.25
N LYS A 43 21.54 -6.88 4.80
CA LYS A 43 22.54 -5.84 4.54
C LYS A 43 23.30 -6.12 3.24
N LEU A 44 24.00 -5.11 2.71
CA LEU A 44 24.83 -5.28 1.51
C LEU A 44 26.03 -6.21 1.73
N ASP A 45 26.47 -6.37 2.98
CA ASP A 45 27.50 -7.33 3.39
C ASP A 45 27.01 -8.80 3.41
N GLY A 46 25.72 -9.03 3.14
CA GLY A 46 25.09 -10.36 3.15
C GLY A 46 24.57 -10.81 4.52
N SER A 47 24.79 -10.03 5.59
CA SER A 47 24.25 -10.33 6.91
C SER A 47 22.75 -9.99 7.02
N TRP A 48 22.05 -10.64 7.94
CA TRP A 48 20.63 -10.40 8.19
C TRP A 48 20.44 -9.67 9.51
N VAL A 49 19.62 -8.61 9.48
CA VAL A 49 19.26 -7.83 10.66
C VAL A 49 17.75 -7.82 10.88
N ASP A 50 17.37 -7.68 12.15
CA ASP A 50 15.97 -7.50 12.52
C ASP A 50 15.43 -6.14 12.05
N ASN A 51 14.14 -6.07 11.72
CA ASN A 51 13.50 -4.82 11.32
C ASN A 51 13.58 -3.74 12.42
N GLN A 52 13.60 -4.10 13.70
CA GLN A 52 13.77 -3.14 14.80
C GLN A 52 15.10 -2.38 14.70
N LEU A 53 16.17 -3.05 14.28
CA LEU A 53 17.47 -2.40 14.06
C LEU A 53 17.36 -1.36 12.93
N VAL A 54 16.70 -1.72 11.82
CA VAL A 54 16.47 -0.81 10.69
C VAL A 54 15.66 0.40 11.13
N VAL A 55 14.65 0.20 11.99
CA VAL A 55 13.84 1.30 12.53
C VAL A 55 14.68 2.23 13.42
N SER A 56 15.61 1.70 14.21
CA SER A 56 16.57 2.51 14.97
C SER A 56 17.45 3.36 14.06
N SER A 57 17.96 2.80 12.95
CA SER A 57 18.69 3.57 11.94
C SER A 57 17.83 4.67 11.31
N ILE A 58 16.53 4.40 11.05
CA ILE A 58 15.60 5.44 10.57
C ILE A 58 15.47 6.58 11.59
N ARG A 59 15.36 6.26 12.89
CA ARG A 59 15.28 7.29 13.93
C ARG A 59 16.52 8.16 13.97
N GLN A 60 17.71 7.56 13.86
CA GLN A 60 18.97 8.30 13.79
C GLN A 60 19.03 9.23 12.56
N LEU A 61 18.57 8.76 11.39
CA LEU A 61 18.51 9.58 10.17
C LEU A 61 17.52 10.76 10.30
N LEU A 62 16.47 10.60 11.10
CA LEU A 62 15.48 11.65 11.36
C LEU A 62 15.90 12.63 12.45
N ASP A 63 16.84 12.27 13.32
CA ASP A 63 17.31 13.04 14.47
C ASP A 63 18.22 14.24 14.11
N VAL A 64 18.05 14.76 12.89
CA VAL A 64 18.78 15.94 12.39
C VAL A 64 17.91 17.17 12.61
N GLU A 65 18.51 18.30 12.99
CA GLU A 65 17.77 19.55 13.17
C GLU A 65 17.00 19.95 11.91
N PHE A 66 15.76 20.42 12.09
CA PHE A 66 14.85 20.87 11.02
C PHE A 66 14.52 19.83 9.94
N ASN A 67 14.55 18.55 10.29
CA ASN A 67 14.37 17.47 9.34
C ASN A 67 12.87 17.16 9.07
N ALA A 68 12.40 17.48 7.86
CA ALA A 68 11.09 17.08 7.33
C ALA A 68 11.21 16.03 6.21
N LEU A 69 12.20 15.14 6.30
CA LEU A 69 12.47 14.13 5.27
C LEU A 69 11.36 13.07 5.23
N GLY A 70 10.88 12.80 4.02
CA GLY A 70 9.93 11.73 3.76
C GLY A 70 10.60 10.36 3.65
N TYR A 71 9.76 9.32 3.61
CA TYR A 71 10.20 7.93 3.48
C TYR A 71 11.01 7.65 2.20
N GLU A 72 10.85 8.46 1.15
CA GLU A 72 11.60 8.29 -0.10
C GLU A 72 13.07 8.61 0.08
N TYR A 73 13.38 9.71 0.77
CA TYR A 73 14.76 10.08 1.10
C TYR A 73 15.38 9.06 2.06
N ILE A 74 14.66 8.70 3.12
CA ILE A 74 15.11 7.66 4.06
C ILE A 74 15.38 6.33 3.32
N SER A 75 14.53 5.98 2.34
CA SER A 75 14.77 4.78 1.52
C SER A 75 16.01 4.90 0.65
N TYR A 76 16.40 6.09 0.20
CA TYR A 76 17.62 6.29 -0.55
C TYR A 76 18.85 6.13 0.35
N GLU A 77 18.83 6.74 1.54
CA GLU A 77 19.90 6.60 2.52
C GLU A 77 20.08 5.16 3.00
N LEU A 78 18.98 4.47 3.38
CA LEU A 78 19.06 3.08 3.81
C LEU A 78 19.55 2.12 2.72
N LYS A 79 19.38 2.44 1.44
CA LYS A 79 19.89 1.58 0.34
C LYS A 79 21.42 1.53 0.27
N LYS A 80 22.12 2.47 0.90
CA LYS A 80 23.58 2.47 0.98
C LYS A 80 24.12 1.36 1.87
N GLU A 81 23.29 0.81 2.77
CA GLU A 81 23.68 -0.24 3.72
C GLU A 81 22.80 -1.50 3.63
N TYR A 82 21.56 -1.36 3.18
CA TYR A 82 20.55 -2.41 3.19
C TYR A 82 19.97 -2.72 1.81
N PHE A 83 19.69 -4.01 1.56
CA PHE A 83 18.89 -4.44 0.43
C PHE A 83 17.39 -4.22 0.72
N ILE A 84 16.96 -2.96 0.63
CA ILE A 84 15.60 -2.52 1.03
C ILE A 84 14.91 -1.70 -0.05
N ASN A 85 13.57 -1.78 -0.09
CA ASN A 85 12.72 -1.05 -1.02
C ASN A 85 11.84 -0.04 -0.28
N LYS A 86 11.48 1.07 -0.95
CA LYS A 86 10.62 2.14 -0.42
C LYS A 86 9.29 1.64 0.15
N LYS A 87 8.74 0.55 -0.39
CA LYS A 87 7.51 -0.09 0.14
C LYS A 87 7.71 -0.60 1.58
N LYS A 88 8.86 -1.23 1.86
CA LYS A 88 9.19 -1.74 3.20
C LYS A 88 9.50 -0.59 4.15
N VAL A 89 10.26 0.41 3.71
CA VAL A 89 10.58 1.61 4.51
C VAL A 89 9.31 2.35 4.90
N TYR A 90 8.41 2.62 3.95
CA TYR A 90 7.12 3.26 4.23
C TYR A 90 6.30 2.47 5.26
N ARG A 91 6.23 1.14 5.12
CA ARG A 91 5.54 0.28 6.08
C ARG A 91 6.12 0.41 7.48
N LEU A 92 7.44 0.29 7.62
CA LEU A 92 8.13 0.40 8.92
C LEU A 92 7.92 1.77 9.55
N MET A 93 8.09 2.85 8.77
CA MET A 93 7.84 4.20 9.27
C MET A 93 6.38 4.42 9.68
N LYS A 94 5.43 3.85 8.93
CA LYS A 94 4.00 3.94 9.24
C LYS A 94 3.65 3.17 10.53
N GLU A 95 4.16 1.94 10.69
CA GLU A 95 3.93 1.10 11.86
C GLU A 95 4.50 1.73 13.14
N HIS A 96 5.59 2.50 13.02
CA HIS A 96 6.25 3.18 14.14
C HIS A 96 5.91 4.68 14.27
N ASN A 97 4.88 5.17 13.57
CA ASN A 97 4.45 6.58 13.60
C ASN A 97 5.55 7.61 13.28
N LEU A 98 6.46 7.26 12.38
CA LEU A 98 7.59 8.12 11.93
C LEU A 98 7.26 8.95 10.68
N LEU A 99 6.04 8.82 10.14
CA LEU A 99 5.57 9.62 9.00
C LEU A 99 4.85 10.86 9.49
N LEU A 100 4.99 11.97 8.76
CA LEU A 100 4.24 13.19 9.03
C LEU A 100 2.73 12.91 8.86
N GLY A 101 1.97 12.94 9.97
CA GLY A 101 0.60 12.45 10.04
C GLY A 101 -0.47 13.32 9.36
N LYS A 102 -0.10 14.49 8.83
CA LYS A 102 -1.06 15.44 8.25
C LYS A 102 -1.11 15.30 6.73
N VAL A 103 -1.90 14.36 6.25
CA VAL A 103 -2.48 14.47 4.91
C VAL A 103 -3.78 15.23 5.07
N ILE A 104 -3.82 16.51 4.69
CA ILE A 104 -5.06 17.28 4.63
C ILE A 104 -5.92 16.62 3.54
N ARG A 105 -6.93 15.86 3.97
CA ARG A 105 -7.93 15.30 3.06
C ARG A 105 -9.10 16.28 3.01
N PRO A 106 -9.50 16.75 1.83
CA PRO A 106 -10.72 17.54 1.72
C PRO A 106 -11.88 16.68 2.23
N THR A 107 -12.59 17.19 3.24
CA THR A 107 -13.79 16.55 3.75
C THR A 107 -14.96 17.10 2.94
N GLY A 108 -15.54 16.29 2.06
CA GLY A 108 -16.72 16.65 1.28
C GLY A 108 -16.53 16.61 -0.24
N LYS A 109 -17.62 16.90 -0.97
CA LYS A 109 -17.61 17.04 -2.43
C LYS A 109 -16.85 18.31 -2.79
N ARG A 110 -15.88 18.21 -3.70
CA ARG A 110 -15.17 19.37 -4.23
C ARG A 110 -16.15 20.26 -4.99
N GLU A 111 -16.31 21.51 -4.55
CA GLU A 111 -17.02 22.51 -5.35
C GLU A 111 -16.10 22.99 -6.47
N PHE A 112 -16.44 22.60 -7.69
CA PHE A 112 -15.75 23.10 -8.88
C PHE A 112 -16.35 24.45 -9.26
N VAL A 113 -15.49 25.42 -9.59
CA VAL A 113 -15.91 26.70 -10.18
C VAL A 113 -16.65 26.40 -11.49
N LYS A 114 -17.97 26.64 -11.51
CA LYS A 114 -18.84 26.35 -12.67
C LYS A 114 -18.78 27.45 -13.73
N PHE A 115 -18.57 28.70 -13.31
CA PHE A 115 -18.63 29.87 -14.19
C PHE A 115 -17.24 30.51 -14.35
N ARG A 116 -16.32 29.81 -15.02
CA ARG A 116 -14.98 30.37 -15.32
C ARG A 116 -15.00 31.47 -16.38
N ARG A 117 -16.07 31.52 -17.18
CA ARG A 117 -16.27 32.53 -18.20
C ARG A 117 -17.43 33.40 -17.75
N ILE A 118 -17.15 34.69 -17.63
CA ILE A 118 -18.18 35.69 -17.52
C ILE A 118 -18.75 35.85 -18.93
N GLU A 119 -20.04 35.60 -19.10
CA GLU A 119 -20.74 35.89 -20.36
C GLU A 119 -21.07 37.38 -20.37
N ALA A 120 -20.20 38.15 -21.04
CA ALA A 120 -20.46 39.55 -21.31
C ALA A 120 -21.42 39.65 -22.50
N THR A 121 -22.57 40.29 -22.28
CA THR A 121 -23.50 40.67 -23.34
C THR A 121 -23.06 41.95 -24.03
N LYS A 122 -22.24 42.78 -23.37
CA LYS A 122 -21.77 44.07 -23.89
C LYS A 122 -20.27 44.32 -23.62
N PRO A 123 -19.58 45.13 -24.45
CA PRO A 123 -18.21 45.54 -24.17
C PRO A 123 -18.12 46.26 -22.81
N LEU A 124 -17.07 45.96 -22.04
CA LEU A 124 -16.76 46.57 -20.72
C LEU A 124 -17.79 46.31 -19.60
N GLU A 125 -18.67 45.30 -19.72
CA GLU A 125 -19.71 45.00 -18.72
C GLU A 125 -19.15 44.58 -17.35
N TYR A 126 -17.98 43.94 -17.35
CA TYR A 126 -17.28 43.47 -16.16
C TYR A 126 -15.85 44.02 -16.18
N LEU A 127 -15.69 45.26 -15.69
CA LEU A 127 -14.42 45.92 -15.40
C LEU A 127 -14.10 45.83 -13.90
#